data_AF-A0A428KE80-F1
#
_entry.id   AF-A0A428KE80-F1
#
_cell.length_a   1.000
_cell.length_b   1.000
_cell.length_c   1.000
_cell.angle_alpha   90.00
_cell.angle_beta   90.00
_cell.angle_gamma   90.00
#
_symmetry.space_group_name_H-M   'P 1'
#
loop_
_entity.id
_entity.type
_entity.pdbx_description
1 polymer ?
#
loop_
_entity_poly.entity_id
_entity_poly.type
_entity_poly.pdbx_seq_one_letter_code
_entity_poly.pdbx_strand_id
1 'polypeptide(L)'
;MKQTPAPLPGGKIAFPPARTALRDLYRAARHLPSTDPYGPARLARIADQTEYFLQEWPLPDWPEALHSGQPLPDRHVLLSWVLTARREITQAGTAPGTAWPYARWHQITTTLLAALVPFA
;
A
#
# COMPACT_ATOMS: atom_id res chain seq x y z
N MET A 1 8.96 -50.78 -16.21
CA MET A 1 9.72 -50.15 -15.10
C MET A 1 10.51 -48.96 -15.65
N LYS A 2 10.71 -47.93 -14.81
CA LYS A 2 11.39 -46.62 -15.02
C LYS A 2 10.39 -45.47 -15.25
N GLN A 3 9.72 -45.02 -14.19
CA GLN A 3 10.14 -43.99 -13.22
C GLN A 3 9.97 -42.57 -13.77
N THR A 4 8.81 -42.01 -13.44
CA THR A 4 8.51 -40.58 -13.30
C THR A 4 9.57 -39.91 -12.41
N PRO A 5 10.21 -38.81 -12.83
CA PRO A 5 10.83 -37.89 -11.89
C PRO A 5 9.78 -36.89 -11.40
N ALA A 6 9.68 -36.77 -10.08
CA ALA A 6 8.79 -35.89 -9.36
C ALA A 6 8.97 -34.40 -9.75
N PRO A 7 7.92 -33.58 -9.66
CA PRO A 7 8.04 -32.13 -9.80
C PRO A 7 8.82 -31.55 -8.61
N LEU A 8 9.79 -30.69 -8.90
CA LEU A 8 10.63 -29.98 -7.92
C LEU A 8 9.76 -29.14 -6.97
N PRO A 9 9.96 -29.19 -5.64
CA PRO A 9 9.30 -28.29 -4.70
C PRO A 9 10.06 -26.97 -4.71
N GLY A 10 9.71 -26.13 -5.67
CA GLY A 10 10.29 -24.80 -5.85
C GLY A 10 9.23 -23.90 -6.46
N GLY A 11 8.06 -23.84 -5.81
CA GLY A 11 6.99 -22.94 -6.19
C GLY A 11 7.54 -21.52 -6.21
N LYS A 12 7.80 -21.01 -7.41
CA LYS A 12 7.95 -19.56 -7.61
C LYS A 12 6.68 -18.97 -7.06
N ILE A 13 6.77 -18.32 -5.90
CA ILE A 13 5.68 -17.53 -5.34
C ILE A 13 5.44 -16.43 -6.37
N ALA A 14 4.53 -16.67 -7.31
CA ALA A 14 4.10 -15.69 -8.27
C ALA A 14 3.32 -14.66 -7.47
N PHE A 15 3.97 -13.55 -7.13
CA PHE A 15 3.32 -12.50 -6.38
C PHE A 15 2.18 -11.92 -7.23
N PRO A 16 0.98 -11.74 -6.65
CA PRO A 16 -0.14 -11.20 -7.38
C PRO A 16 0.21 -9.78 -7.86
N PRO A 17 -0.31 -9.35 -9.02
CA PRO A 17 -0.04 -8.02 -9.57
C PRO A 17 -0.40 -6.89 -8.59
N ALA A 18 -1.43 -7.09 -7.75
CA ALA A 18 -1.83 -6.16 -6.69
C ALA A 18 -0.70 -5.88 -5.68
N ARG A 19 0.07 -6.89 -5.28
CA ARG A 19 1.21 -6.71 -4.36
C ARG A 19 2.27 -5.80 -4.95
N THR A 20 2.62 -6.03 -6.21
CA THR A 20 3.62 -5.21 -6.92
C THR A 20 3.14 -3.77 -7.03
N ALA A 21 1.87 -3.57 -7.37
CA ALA A 21 1.29 -2.23 -7.41
C ALA A 21 1.33 -1.52 -6.05
N LEU A 22 0.96 -2.20 -4.96
CA LEU A 22 1.02 -1.64 -3.60
C LEU A 22 2.45 -1.31 -3.17
N ARG A 23 3.43 -2.14 -3.55
CA ARG A 23 4.85 -1.84 -3.33
C ARG A 23 5.30 -0.57 -4.07
N ASP A 24 4.84 -0.39 -5.30
CA ASP A 24 5.19 0.80 -6.09
C ASP A 24 4.54 2.06 -5.50
N LEU A 25 3.31 1.93 -4.98
CA LEU A 25 2.63 2.99 -4.23
C LEU A 25 3.37 3.34 -2.92
N TYR A 26 3.89 2.34 -2.19
CA TYR A 26 4.75 2.56 -1.02
C TYR A 26 5.97 3.43 -1.39
N ARG A 27 6.68 3.06 -2.46
CA ARG A 27 7.86 3.80 -2.94
C ARG A 27 7.49 5.23 -3.33
N ALA A 28 6.39 5.40 -4.06
CA ALA A 28 5.91 6.72 -4.46
C ALA A 28 5.58 7.61 -3.25
N ALA A 29 4.89 7.08 -2.24
CA ALA A 29 4.56 7.81 -1.02
C ALA A 29 5.81 8.17 -0.19
N ARG A 30 6.75 7.22 -0.05
CA ARG A 30 7.97 7.39 0.75
C ARG A 30 8.89 8.50 0.21
N HIS A 31 8.92 8.67 -1.11
CA HIS A 31 9.78 9.64 -1.78
C HIS A 31 9.11 10.98 -2.08
N LEU A 32 7.88 11.17 -1.63
CA LEU A 32 7.18 12.43 -1.81
C LEU A 32 7.66 13.45 -0.78
N PRO A 33 8.20 14.62 -1.16
CA PRO A 33 8.62 15.63 -0.21
C PRO A 33 7.42 16.45 0.28
N SER A 34 7.46 16.94 1.52
CA SER A 34 6.42 17.81 2.09
C SER A 34 6.28 19.15 1.38
N THR A 35 7.31 19.57 0.64
CA THR A 35 7.36 20.82 -0.12
C THR A 35 6.86 20.67 -1.56
N ASP A 36 6.42 19.48 -1.99
CA ASP A 36 5.89 19.27 -3.33
C ASP A 36 4.57 20.07 -3.52
N PRO A 37 4.48 20.98 -4.50
CA PRO A 37 3.26 21.76 -4.75
C PRO A 37 2.05 20.91 -5.15
N TYR A 38 2.28 19.68 -5.61
CA TYR A 38 1.28 18.67 -5.93
C TYR A 38 1.24 17.52 -4.91
N GLY A 39 2.00 17.62 -3.82
CA GLY A 39 2.05 16.61 -2.76
C GLY A 39 0.67 16.16 -2.27
N PRO A 40 -0.24 17.10 -1.94
CA PRO A 40 -1.61 16.77 -1.54
C PRO A 40 -2.38 15.91 -2.56
N ALA A 41 -2.37 16.31 -3.84
CA ALA A 41 -3.05 15.59 -4.91
C ALA A 41 -2.42 14.21 -5.17
N ARG A 42 -1.09 14.11 -5.10
CA ARG A 42 -0.37 12.83 -5.25
C ARG A 42 -0.70 11.88 -4.10
N LEU A 43 -0.72 12.34 -2.85
CA LEU A 43 -1.11 11.52 -1.70
C LEU A 43 -2.55 11.05 -1.79
N ALA A 44 -3.47 11.92 -2.21
CA ALA A 44 -4.87 11.56 -2.42
C ALA A 44 -4.99 10.40 -3.42
N ARG A 45 -4.32 10.54 -4.58
CA ARG A 45 -4.30 9.50 -5.62
C ARG A 45 -3.71 8.19 -5.12
N ILE A 46 -2.61 8.24 -4.35
CA ILE A 46 -2.01 7.03 -3.78
C ILE A 46 -2.98 6.36 -2.81
N ALA A 47 -3.66 7.12 -1.95
CA ALA A 47 -4.67 6.58 -1.03
C ALA A 47 -5.82 5.89 -1.80
N ASP A 48 -6.35 6.54 -2.84
CA ASP A 48 -7.43 5.97 -3.67
C ASP A 48 -6.99 4.66 -4.37
N GLN A 49 -5.79 4.65 -4.96
CA GLN A 49 -5.26 3.44 -5.61
C GLN A 49 -5.00 2.32 -4.59
N THR A 50 -4.51 2.67 -3.41
CA THR A 50 -4.28 1.70 -2.33
C THR A 50 -5.59 1.08 -1.89
N GLU A 51 -6.62 1.89 -1.64
CA GLU A 51 -7.96 1.43 -1.29
C GLU A 51 -8.52 0.49 -2.34
N TYR A 52 -8.44 0.87 -3.62
CA TYR A 52 -8.89 0.04 -4.74
C TYR A 52 -8.19 -1.32 -4.75
N PHE A 53 -6.85 -1.37 -4.70
CA PHE A 53 -6.13 -2.64 -4.71
C PHE A 53 -6.44 -3.50 -3.48
N LEU A 54 -6.64 -2.90 -2.31
CA LEU A 54 -7.01 -3.64 -1.11
C LEU A 54 -8.44 -4.17 -1.19
N GLN A 55 -9.40 -3.42 -1.73
CA GLN A 55 -10.79 -3.86 -1.88
C GLN A 55 -10.94 -4.97 -2.92
N GLU A 56 -10.28 -4.81 -4.07
CA GLU A 56 -10.39 -5.73 -5.20
C GLU A 56 -9.50 -6.98 -5.04
N TRP A 57 -8.63 -7.04 -4.04
CA TRP A 57 -7.83 -8.24 -3.78
C TRP A 57 -8.75 -9.40 -3.36
N PRO A 58 -8.80 -10.51 -4.13
CA PRO A 58 -9.62 -11.66 -3.77
C PRO A 58 -9.22 -12.24 -2.41
N LEU A 59 -10.20 -12.49 -1.54
CA LEU A 59 -9.96 -13.08 -0.22
C LEU A 59 -9.17 -14.41 -0.27
N PRO A 60 -9.42 -15.34 -1.22
CA PRO A 60 -8.66 -16.58 -1.31
C PRO A 60 -7.17 -16.35 -1.62
N ASP A 61 -6.82 -15.23 -2.24
CA ASP A 61 -5.46 -14.87 -2.63
C ASP A 61 -4.79 -13.91 -1.62
N TRP A 62 -5.43 -13.66 -0.47
CA TRP A 62 -4.86 -12.82 0.57
C TRP A 62 -3.64 -13.50 1.21
N PRO A 63 -2.48 -12.85 1.28
CA PRO A 63 -1.29 -13.48 1.85
C PRO A 63 -1.45 -13.67 3.37
N GLU A 64 -1.22 -14.88 3.88
CA GLU A 64 -1.17 -15.12 5.32
C GLU A 64 0.06 -14.48 5.97
N ALA A 65 1.18 -14.44 5.23
CA ALA A 65 2.44 -13.90 5.70
C ALA A 65 3.19 -13.15 4.59
N LEU A 66 4.02 -12.21 5.03
CA LEU A 66 4.97 -11.52 4.17
C LEU A 66 6.18 -12.41 3.88
N HIS A 67 6.98 -11.99 2.88
CA HIS A 67 8.22 -12.69 2.52
C HIS A 67 9.25 -12.71 3.67
N SER A 68 9.11 -11.78 4.62
CA SER A 68 9.89 -11.70 5.87
C SER A 68 9.39 -12.62 6.99
N GLY A 69 8.34 -13.42 6.75
CA GLY A 69 7.71 -14.27 7.77
C GLY A 69 6.86 -13.50 8.80
N GLN A 70 6.70 -12.19 8.63
CA GLN A 70 5.83 -11.40 9.49
C GLN A 70 4.36 -11.59 9.11
N PRO A 71 3.45 -11.67 10.09
CA PRO A 71 2.02 -11.76 9.82
C PRO A 71 1.56 -10.50 9.09
N LEU A 72 0.79 -10.69 8.03
CA LEU A 72 0.15 -9.57 7.34
C LEU A 72 -1.08 -9.15 8.17
N PRO A 73 -1.25 -7.85 8.51
CA PRO A 73 -2.47 -7.40 9.15
C PRO A 73 -3.69 -7.73 8.28
N ASP A 74 -4.82 -7.99 8.93
CA ASP A 74 -6.06 -8.25 8.21
C ASP A 74 -6.37 -7.12 7.23
N ARG A 75 -6.94 -7.48 6.08
CA ARG A 75 -7.31 -6.54 5.02
C ARG A 75 -8.13 -5.34 5.52
N HIS A 76 -9.05 -5.58 6.46
CA HIS A 76 -9.89 -4.53 7.03
C HIS A 76 -9.10 -3.53 7.90
N VAL A 77 -8.03 -3.98 8.57
CA VAL A 77 -7.13 -3.11 9.34
C VAL A 77 -6.37 -2.18 8.40
N LEU A 78 -5.79 -2.73 7.33
CA LEU A 78 -5.08 -1.94 6.32
C LEU A 78 -6.03 -0.92 5.66
N LEU A 79 -7.24 -1.35 5.29
CA LEU A 79 -8.27 -0.46 4.77
C LEU A 79 -8.63 0.65 5.76
N SER A 80 -8.75 0.36 7.06
CA SER A 80 -9.06 1.39 8.06
C SER A 80 -8.01 2.50 8.09
N TRP A 81 -6.72 2.16 8.00
CA TRP A 81 -5.64 3.15 7.97
C TRP A 81 -5.65 3.97 6.68
N VAL A 82 -5.92 3.35 5.53
CA VAL A 82 -6.08 4.06 4.25
C VAL A 82 -7.25 5.04 4.30
N LEU A 83 -8.39 4.61 4.84
CA LEU A 83 -9.57 5.46 5.00
C LEU A 83 -9.32 6.62 5.98
N THR A 84 -8.56 6.39 7.05
CA THR A 84 -8.12 7.46 7.95
C THR A 84 -7.25 8.47 7.21
N ALA A 85 -6.23 8.01 6.47
CA ALA A 85 -5.37 8.89 5.69
C ALA A 85 -6.19 9.68 4.64
N ARG A 86 -7.10 9.04 3.92
CA ARG A 86 -7.97 9.70 2.93
C ARG A 86 -8.86 10.75 3.57
N ARG A 87 -9.46 10.47 4.73
CA ARG A 87 -10.27 11.43 5.47
C ARG A 87 -9.46 12.67 5.85
N GLU A 88 -8.27 12.48 6.40
CA GLU A 88 -7.37 13.57 6.79
C GLU A 88 -6.94 14.40 5.56
N ILE A 89 -6.64 13.75 4.43
CA ILE A 89 -6.32 14.41 3.15
C ILE A 89 -7.49 15.28 2.68
N THR A 90 -8.71 14.75 2.69
CA THR A 90 -9.91 15.50 2.29
C THR A 90 -10.16 16.70 3.21
N GLN A 91 -9.96 16.55 4.51
CA GLN A 91 -10.10 17.65 5.48
C GLN A 91 -9.01 18.71 5.31
N ALA A 92 -7.79 18.30 4.92
CA ALA A 92 -6.67 19.20 4.70
C ALA A 92 -6.72 19.94 3.35
N GLY A 93 -7.45 19.40 2.38
CA GLY A 93 -7.56 19.93 1.02
C GLY A 93 -6.48 19.41 0.08
N THR A 94 -6.86 19.14 -1.17
CA THR A 94 -6.00 18.48 -2.17
C THR A 94 -5.64 19.38 -3.36
N ALA A 95 -6.09 20.63 -3.37
CA ALA A 95 -5.85 21.54 -4.48
C ALA A 95 -4.33 21.83 -4.63
N PRO A 96 -3.80 21.98 -5.85
CA PRO A 96 -2.42 22.40 -6.07
C PRO A 96 -2.10 23.70 -5.32
N GLY A 97 -0.92 23.78 -4.71
CA GLY A 97 -0.53 24.95 -3.90
C GLY A 97 -1.18 25.01 -2.51
N THR A 98 -1.98 24.00 -2.12
CA THR A 98 -2.44 23.85 -0.74
C THR A 98 -1.24 23.58 0.15
N ALA A 99 -0.93 24.51 1.06
CA ALA A 99 0.16 24.36 2.01
C ALA A 99 -0.30 23.57 3.24
N TRP A 100 0.23 22.36 3.43
CA TRP A 100 0.03 21.62 4.66
C TRP A 100 1.14 21.93 5.66
N PRO A 101 0.81 22.15 6.95
CA PRO A 101 1.82 22.12 8.00
C PRO A 101 2.57 20.78 7.97
N TYR A 102 3.89 20.82 8.18
CA TYR A 102 4.73 19.61 8.15
C TYR A 102 4.19 18.49 9.05
N ALA A 103 3.72 18.84 10.26
CA ALA A 103 3.13 17.87 11.19
C ALA A 103 1.93 17.12 10.58
N ARG A 104 1.04 17.83 9.88
CA ARG A 104 -0.13 17.23 9.21
C ARG A 104 0.29 16.37 8.03
N TRP A 105 1.21 16.86 7.19
CA TRP A 105 1.78 16.07 6.10
C TRP A 105 2.43 14.77 6.62
N HIS A 106 3.20 14.87 7.70
CA HIS A 106 3.90 13.74 8.30
C HIS A 106 2.92 12.72 8.89
N GLN A 107 1.88 13.16 9.59
CA GLN A 107 0.83 12.29 10.14
C GLN A 107 0.11 11.50 9.03
N ILE A 108 -0.35 12.21 7.98
CA ILE A 108 -1.05 11.61 6.84
C ILE A 108 -0.15 10.59 6.14
N THR A 109 1.07 11.00 5.81
CA THR A 109 2.03 10.15 5.08
C THR A 109 2.42 8.94 5.91
N THR A 110 2.63 9.09 7.22
CA THR A 110 2.96 7.96 8.12
C THR A 110 1.81 6.96 8.21
N THR A 111 0.58 7.44 8.31
CA THR A 111 -0.61 6.58 8.34
C THR A 111 -0.74 5.77 7.05
N LEU A 112 -0.56 6.44 5.89
CA LEU A 112 -0.59 5.78 4.60
C LEU A 112 0.57 4.79 4.41
N LEU A 113 1.78 5.16 4.83
CA LEU A 113 2.94 4.27 4.81
C LEU A 113 2.76 3.06 5.73
N ALA A 114 2.10 3.19 6.87
CA ALA A 114 1.82 2.06 7.76
C ALA A 114 0.91 1.02 7.08
N ALA A 115 -0.04 1.46 6.26
CA ALA A 115 -0.87 0.56 5.46
C ALA A 115 -0.11 -0.12 4.31
N LEU A 116 0.93 0.53 3.80
CA LEU A 116 1.68 0.10 2.63
C LEU A 116 2.97 -0.66 2.94
N VAL A 117 3.56 -0.46 4.12
CA VAL A 117 4.84 -1.07 4.53
C VAL A 117 4.85 -2.59 4.47
N PRO A 118 3.73 -3.32 4.70
CA PRO A 118 3.73 -4.77 4.50
C PRO A 118 4.12 -5.20 3.08
N PHE A 119 3.90 -4.35 2.08
CA PHE A 119 4.13 -4.67 0.67
C PHE A 119 5.50 -4.19 0.15
N ALA A 120 6.30 -3.49 0.97
CA ALA A 120 7.57 -2.85 0.59
C ALA A 120 8.65 -3.81 0.04
#